data_AF-A0A7S2FZ62-F1
#
_entry.id   AF-A0A7S2FZ62-F1
#
_cell.length_a   1.000
_cell.length_b   1.000
_cell.length_c   1.000
_cell.angle_alpha   90.00
_cell.angle_beta   90.00
_cell.angle_gamma   90.00
#
_symmetry.space_group_name_H-M   'P 1'
#
loop_
_entity.id
_entity.type
_entity.pdbx_description
1 polymer ?
#
loop_
_entity_poly.entity_id
_entity_poly.type
_entity_poly.pdbx_seq_one_letter_code
_entity_poly.pdbx_strand_id
1 'polypeptide(L)'
;KLRPFPPGDGVENHVELTFEVTCPPEYPEAIPTMTLINDKGLSEEQIETLNEMAARIAEENIGMAMVYTIGEELREYLEQNNRPGVDNSMHAKMMRREQ
;
A
#
# COMPACT_ATOMS: atom_id res chain seq x y z
N LYS A 1 9.96 -1.99 -2.40
CA LYS A 1 8.99 -2.82 -1.65
C LYS A 1 8.75 -2.19 -0.29
N LEU A 2 7.48 -1.99 0.05
CA LEU A 2 7.02 -1.44 1.33
C LEU A 2 6.46 -2.59 2.18
N ARG A 3 6.89 -2.63 3.44
CA ARG A 3 6.47 -3.61 4.45
C ARG A 3 6.19 -2.86 5.75
N PRO A 4 5.16 -3.25 6.51
CA PRO A 4 4.83 -2.57 7.74
C PRO A 4 5.90 -2.76 8.83
N PHE A 5 6.54 -3.93 8.89
CA PHE A 5 7.63 -4.19 9.85
C PHE A 5 8.91 -4.67 9.17
N PRO A 6 10.09 -4.28 9.70
CA PRO A 6 11.37 -4.81 9.24
C PRO A 6 11.47 -6.33 9.53
N PRO A 7 12.32 -7.07 8.81
CA PRO A 7 12.37 -8.54 8.87
C PRO A 7 12.78 -9.17 10.23
N GLY A 8 13.05 -8.37 11.27
CA GLY A 8 13.67 -8.80 12.53
C GLY A 8 12.75 -8.77 13.75
N ASP A 9 11.50 -8.35 13.58
CA ASP A 9 10.57 -8.13 14.68
C ASP A 9 9.63 -9.32 14.64
N GLY A 10 9.37 -10.01 15.76
CA GLY A 10 8.51 -11.21 15.81
C GLY A 10 7.04 -11.01 15.40
N VAL A 11 6.73 -9.92 14.71
CA VAL A 11 5.46 -9.56 14.08
C VAL A 11 5.47 -10.05 12.64
N GLU A 12 4.48 -10.86 12.28
CA GLU A 12 4.31 -11.33 10.91
C GLU A 12 3.73 -10.22 10.02
N ASN A 13 4.36 -9.97 8.86
CA ASN A 13 3.80 -9.10 7.84
C ASN A 13 2.71 -9.85 7.07
N HIS A 14 1.46 -9.49 7.27
CA HIS A 14 0.30 -10.02 6.56
C HIS A 14 -0.02 -9.27 5.27
N VAL A 15 0.46 -8.03 5.15
CA VAL A 15 0.33 -7.19 3.95
C VAL A 15 1.70 -6.78 3.39
N GLU A 16 1.83 -6.71 2.06
CA GLU A 16 3.04 -6.25 1.36
C GLU A 16 2.65 -5.55 0.06
N LEU A 17 3.35 -4.46 -0.25
CA LEU A 17 3.10 -3.64 -1.45
C LEU A 17 4.42 -3.26 -2.12
N THR A 18 4.48 -3.31 -3.44
CA THR A 18 5.55 -2.64 -4.20
C THR A 18 5.05 -1.31 -4.72
N PHE A 19 5.69 -0.23 -4.29
CA PHE A 19 5.49 1.12 -4.80
C PHE A 19 6.56 1.43 -5.84
N GLU A 20 6.17 1.51 -7.10
CA GLU A 20 7.04 1.90 -8.22
C GLU A 20 6.77 3.35 -8.61
N VAL A 21 7.84 4.11 -8.83
CA VAL A 21 7.78 5.53 -9.17
C VAL A 21 8.69 5.81 -10.35
N THR A 22 8.14 6.46 -11.37
CA THR A 22 8.90 7.02 -12.49
C THR A 22 8.74 8.53 -12.50
N CYS A 23 9.82 9.24 -12.17
CA CYS A 23 9.82 10.70 -12.19
C CYS A 23 10.03 11.22 -13.62
N PRO A 24 9.13 12.07 -14.14
CA PRO A 24 9.36 12.75 -15.41
C PRO A 24 10.47 13.82 -15.26
N PRO A 25 11.02 14.33 -16.37
CA PRO A 25 12.00 15.44 -16.34
C PRO A 25 11.51 16.69 -15.61
N GLU A 26 10.19 16.91 -15.60
CA GLU A 26 9.51 18.04 -14.98
C GLU A 26 9.23 17.82 -13.48
N TYR A 27 9.68 16.72 -12.88
CA TYR A 27 9.55 16.52 -11.44
C TYR A 27 10.50 17.45 -10.67
N PRO A 28 10.05 18.11 -9.57
CA PRO A 28 8.78 17.93 -8.85
C PRO A 28 7.58 18.79 -9.31
N GLU A 29 7.75 19.61 -10.34
CA GLU A 29 6.70 20.47 -10.90
C GLU A 29 5.59 19.69 -11.62
N ALA A 30 5.84 18.42 -11.95
CA ALA A 30 4.86 17.45 -12.44
C ALA A 30 4.77 16.21 -11.52
N ILE A 31 3.57 15.63 -11.46
CA ILE A 31 3.30 14.41 -10.71
C ILE A 31 4.07 13.23 -11.35
N PRO A 32 4.77 12.40 -10.55
CA PRO A 32 5.42 11.21 -11.08
C PRO A 32 4.40 10.14 -11.46
N THR A 33 4.75 9.27 -12.40
CA THR A 33 3.94 8.07 -12.64
C THR A 33 4.14 7.10 -11.48
N MET A 34 3.04 6.70 -10.86
CA MET A 34 3.04 5.84 -9.68
C MET A 34 2.29 4.54 -9.99
N THR A 35 2.82 3.41 -9.51
CA THR A 35 2.15 2.12 -9.63
C THR A 35 2.26 1.38 -8.31
N LEU A 36 1.12 0.94 -7.80
CA LEU A 36 1.00 0.15 -6.58
C LEU A 36 0.72 -1.30 -6.94
N ILE A 37 1.67 -2.19 -6.66
CA ILE A 37 1.57 -3.62 -6.94
C ILE A 37 1.32 -4.34 -5.62
N ASN A 38 0.15 -4.99 -5.51
CA ASN A 38 -0.21 -5.83 -4.38
C ASN A 38 0.64 -7.11 -4.37
N ASP A 39 1.61 -7.19 -3.46
CA ASP A 39 2.45 -8.38 -3.29
C ASP A 39 1.79 -9.39 -2.34
N LYS A 40 1.05 -8.92 -1.32
CA LYS A 40 0.42 -9.77 -0.30
C LYS A 40 -0.72 -9.06 0.42
N GLY A 41 -1.84 -9.77 0.62
CA GLY A 41 -2.78 -9.51 1.72
C GLY A 41 -3.69 -8.29 1.59
N LEU A 42 -3.58 -7.49 0.53
CA LEU A 42 -4.48 -6.36 0.28
C LEU A 42 -5.66 -6.78 -0.60
N SER A 43 -6.85 -6.24 -0.32
CA SER A 43 -8.00 -6.34 -1.23
C SER A 43 -7.91 -5.33 -2.37
N GLU A 44 -8.71 -5.50 -3.42
CA GLU A 44 -8.81 -4.52 -4.51
C GLU A 44 -9.27 -3.15 -3.99
N GLU A 45 -10.24 -3.10 -3.09
CA GLU A 45 -10.72 -1.87 -2.43
C GLU A 45 -9.62 -1.16 -1.63
N GLN A 46 -8.76 -1.91 -0.94
CA GLN A 46 -7.62 -1.33 -0.23
C GLN A 46 -6.58 -0.76 -1.21
N ILE A 47 -6.34 -1.43 -2.33
CA ILE A 47 -5.45 -0.92 -3.38
C ILE A 47 -6.03 0.35 -4.01
N GLU A 48 -7.32 0.40 -4.29
CA GLU A 48 -8.00 1.61 -4.80
C GLU A 48 -7.85 2.77 -3.81
N THR A 49 -8.12 2.52 -2.53
CA THR A 49 -7.92 3.49 -1.44
C THR A 49 -6.48 4.02 -1.39
N LEU A 50 -5.48 3.13 -1.50
CA LEU A 50 -4.06 3.51 -1.49
C LEU A 50 -3.68 4.34 -2.73
N ASN A 51 -4.27 4.05 -3.91
CA ASN A 51 -4.03 4.84 -5.11
C ASN A 51 -4.63 6.25 -4.99
N GLU A 52 -5.87 6.37 -4.50
CA GLU A 52 -6.51 7.67 -4.25
C GLU A 52 -5.71 8.50 -3.25
N MET A 53 -5.23 7.86 -2.17
CA MET A 53 -4.38 8.49 -1.18
C MET A 53 -3.07 9.02 -1.79
N ALA A 54 -2.36 8.17 -2.56
CA ALA A 54 -1.12 8.56 -3.21
C ALA A 54 -1.33 9.70 -4.23
N ALA A 55 -2.41 9.66 -5.01
CA ALA A 55 -2.78 10.70 -5.96
C ALA A 55 -3.05 12.03 -5.26
N ARG A 56 -3.82 12.02 -4.18
CA ARG A 56 -4.12 13.22 -3.38
C ARG A 56 -2.84 13.86 -2.82
N ILE A 57 -1.97 13.06 -2.20
CA ILE A 57 -0.70 13.55 -1.66
C ILE A 57 0.17 14.13 -2.78
N ALA A 58 0.21 13.49 -3.96
CA ALA A 58 0.96 13.99 -5.09
C ALA A 58 0.44 15.35 -5.59
N GLU A 59 -0.89 15.51 -5.71
CA GLU A 59 -1.53 16.77 -6.09
C GLU A 59 -1.25 17.90 -5.08
N GLU A 60 -1.35 17.60 -3.78
CA GLU A 60 -1.08 18.57 -2.70
C GLU A 60 0.39 19.01 -2.64
N ASN A 61 1.31 18.22 -3.21
CA ASN A 61 2.76 18.45 -3.14
C ASN A 61 3.40 18.82 -4.49
N ILE A 62 2.63 19.18 -5.52
CA ILE A 62 3.20 19.67 -6.79
C ILE A 62 4.14 20.85 -6.53
N GLY A 63 5.33 20.80 -7.14
CA GLY A 63 6.41 21.77 -6.91
C GLY A 63 7.30 21.44 -5.71
N MET A 64 7.06 20.34 -5.01
CA MET A 64 7.88 19.84 -3.90
C MET A 64 8.14 18.33 -4.02
N ALA A 65 9.24 17.87 -3.40
CA ALA A 65 9.55 16.45 -3.37
C ALA A 65 8.51 15.66 -2.55
N MET A 66 7.78 14.76 -3.20
CA MET A 66 6.63 14.03 -2.64
C MET A 66 6.82 12.52 -2.46
N VAL A 67 7.83 11.90 -3.09
CA VAL A 67 7.98 10.43 -3.12
C VAL A 67 8.13 9.83 -1.72
N TYR A 68 8.93 10.48 -0.87
CA TYR A 68 9.11 10.06 0.51
C TYR A 68 7.80 10.16 1.31
N THR A 69 7.10 11.29 1.21
CA THR A 69 5.82 11.52 1.88
C THR A 69 4.80 10.46 1.51
N ILE A 70 4.66 10.16 0.21
CA ILE A 70 3.75 9.11 -0.27
C ILE A 70 4.18 7.75 0.28
N GLY A 71 5.47 7.41 0.23
CA GLY A 71 5.98 6.14 0.74
C GLY A 71 5.70 5.92 2.23
N GLU A 72 5.81 6.98 3.04
CA GLU A 72 5.52 6.93 4.47
C GLU A 72 4.03 6.75 4.77
N GLU A 73 3.15 7.48 4.09
CA GLU A 73 1.70 7.34 4.24
C GLU A 73 1.21 5.95 3.81
N LEU A 74 1.76 5.42 2.71
CA LEU A 74 1.51 4.04 2.29
C LEU A 74 1.98 3.04 3.35
N ARG A 75 3.19 3.21 3.92
CA ARG A 75 3.73 2.35 4.98
C ARG A 75 2.85 2.39 6.23
N GLU A 76 2.45 3.57 6.68
CA GLU A 76 1.59 3.75 7.84
C GLU A 76 0.22 3.07 7.63
N TYR A 77 -0.37 3.21 6.44
CA TYR A 77 -1.59 2.48 6.12
C TYR A 77 -1.40 0.96 6.22
N LEU A 78 -0.30 0.43 5.69
CA LEU A 78 0.01 -1.00 5.79
C LEU A 78 0.15 -1.45 7.25
N GLU A 79 0.76 -0.64 8.12
CA GLU A 79 0.90 -0.95 9.55
C GLU A 79 -0.46 -1.02 10.25
N GLN A 80 -1.32 -0.04 10.01
CA GLN A 80 -2.68 0.00 10.59
C GLN A 80 -3.57 -1.14 10.10
N ASN A 81 -3.31 -1.63 8.89
CA ASN A 81 -4.07 -2.70 8.23
C ASN A 81 -3.32 -4.04 8.21
N ASN A 82 -2.22 -4.19 8.97
CA ASN A 82 -1.46 -5.43 9.08
C ASN A 82 -2.20 -6.46 9.94
N ARG A 83 -3.30 -6.98 9.42
CA ARG A 83 -4.10 -8.02 10.05
C ARG A 83 -3.95 -9.30 9.24
N PRO A 84 -3.87 -10.48 9.89
CA PRO A 84 -4.00 -11.73 9.17
C PRO A 84 -5.33 -11.66 8.43
N GLY A 85 -5.26 -11.60 7.10
CA GLY A 85 -6.47 -11.64 6.29
C GLY A 85 -7.29 -12.83 6.76
N VAL A 86 -8.59 -12.63 6.97
CA VAL A 86 -9.51 -13.77 6.97
C VAL A 86 -9.33 -14.37 5.59
N ASP A 87 -8.50 -15.41 5.56
CA ASP A 87 -7.97 -16.00 4.36
C ASP A 87 -9.15 -16.21 3.40
N ASN A 88 -9.16 -15.50 2.27
CA ASN A 88 -10.19 -15.75 1.26
C ASN A 88 -10.06 -17.17 0.67
N SER A 89 -9.08 -17.96 1.15
CA SER A 89 -9.03 -19.39 0.98
C SER A 89 -10.39 -20.03 1.29
N MET A 90 -10.68 -21.07 0.52
CA MET A 90 -11.90 -21.86 0.66
C MET A 90 -12.17 -22.30 2.10
N HIS A 91 -11.14 -22.43 2.94
CA HIS A 91 -11.27 -22.83 4.34
C HIS A 91 -12.09 -21.81 5.16
N ALA A 92 -11.77 -20.51 5.09
CA ALA A 92 -12.53 -19.51 5.86
C ALA A 92 -13.95 -19.31 5.31
N LYS A 93 -14.16 -19.54 4.00
CA LYS A 93 -15.49 -19.52 3.38
C LYS A 93 -16.36 -20.73 3.80
N MET A 94 -15.76 -21.90 4.03
CA MET A 94 -16.49 -23.09 4.52
C MET A 94 -16.92 -22.93 5.99
N MET A 95 -16.08 -22.32 6.83
CA MET A 95 -16.40 -22.10 8.25
C MET A 95 -17.54 -21.09 8.49
N ARG A 96 -17.89 -20.25 7.50
CA ARG A 96 -19.02 -19.32 7.57
C ARG A 96 -20.37 -19.94 7.15
N ARG A 97 -20.37 -21.13 6.54
CA ARG A 97 -21.59 -21.80 6.06
C ARG A 97 -22.21 -22.76 7.10
N GLU A 98 -21.50 -23.04 8.18
CA GLU A 98 -21.95 -23.97 9.23
C GLU A 98 -22.39 -23.29 10.54
N GLN A 99 -22.71 -21.99 10.49
CA GLN A 99 -23.41 -21.28 11.57
C GLN A 99 -24.81 -20.85 11.14
#